data_AF-A0A4V6NCZ7-F1
#
_entry.id   AF-A0A4V6NCZ7-F1
#
_cell.length_a   1.000
_cell.length_b   1.000
_cell.length_c   1.000
_cell.angle_alpha   90.00
_cell.angle_beta   90.00
_cell.angle_gamma   90.00
#
_symmetry.space_group_name_H-M   'P 1'
#
loop_
_entity.id
_entity.type
_entity.pdbx_description
1 polymer ?
#
loop_
_entity_poly.entity_id
_entity_poly.type
_entity_poly.pdbx_seq_one_letter_code
_entity_poly.pdbx_strand_id
1 'polypeptide(L)'
;MKEELEKLKKLMDHLIGLFEFFDREDEFKEVSKILQQVNFRMDYILGNRQIVLSDLIEFIIFGRLAYFMQSRPNESNKKLFLEFLLGLINLLMKIDSLSVSENRRKSFIKKLLNEKLYLDEQDRKNLMMLKVWNRPIGMPLKEILNSLRGFQNLKKGNKKKLENFIKELNKVYDSVLPKTAGGLWHELGTYAFMLNLDLGYIIPLLIHQRIFSYSDYLVPPDFLLLTYDSKLYGIEVGGKKEIQSGLFSAKTGIPTITIDTSNSRVSDRCPICKSWIQLCPYVIERFTEPEVKERLLKGKFEIKCLEECNKYKKEEILNGKCPYSKYKQERGKSTYNSHKFADGKHYHWKCVLNNLNSETIEQIKQKGNRAIKTHILYYSGFEGLFKKIILGQEIITLKKKILKIEEIFKKILKGKDDGEGSSAHSS
;
A
#
# COMPACT_ATOMS: atom_id res chain seq x y z
N MET A 1 -28.66 4.78 21.03
CA MET A 1 -28.29 3.40 20.58
C MET A 1 -28.92 3.03 19.25
N LYS A 2 -30.26 3.05 19.09
CA LYS A 2 -30.92 2.74 17.80
C LYS A 2 -30.42 3.61 16.63
N GLU A 3 -30.26 4.91 16.84
CA GLU A 3 -29.72 5.84 15.84
C GLU A 3 -28.26 5.51 15.45
N GLU A 4 -27.42 5.15 16.43
CA GLU A 4 -26.02 4.77 16.19
C GLU A 4 -25.89 3.42 15.46
N LEU A 5 -26.73 2.44 15.80
CA LEU A 5 -26.82 1.18 15.07
C LEU A 5 -27.28 1.40 13.62
N GLU A 6 -28.21 2.33 13.40
CA GLU A 6 -28.67 2.67 12.06
C GLU A 6 -27.57 3.36 11.25
N LYS A 7 -26.84 4.29 11.87
CA LYS A 7 -25.64 4.94 11.32
C LYS A 7 -24.55 3.94 10.93
N LEU A 8 -24.27 2.95 11.78
CA LEU A 8 -23.31 1.88 11.49
C LEU A 8 -23.75 0.99 10.34
N LYS A 9 -25.02 0.56 10.33
CA LYS A 9 -25.57 -0.24 9.23
C LYS A 9 -25.40 0.49 7.88
N LYS A 10 -25.67 1.81 7.86
CA LYS A 10 -25.49 2.65 6.67
C LYS A 10 -24.04 2.66 6.15
N LEU A 11 -23.07 2.66 7.06
CA LEU A 11 -21.65 2.59 6.69
C LEU A 11 -21.27 1.22 6.13
N MET A 12 -21.77 0.14 6.73
CA MET A 12 -21.54 -1.21 6.23
C MET A 12 -22.14 -1.42 4.84
N ASP A 13 -23.39 -0.99 4.62
CA ASP A 13 -24.05 -1.06 3.31
C ASP A 13 -23.26 -0.25 2.25
N HIS A 14 -22.72 0.91 2.63
CA HIS A 14 -21.86 1.70 1.75
C HIS A 14 -20.55 0.97 1.41
N LEU A 15 -19.87 0.38 2.39
CA LEU A 15 -18.65 -0.40 2.14
C LEU A 15 -18.95 -1.59 1.21
N ILE A 16 -20.05 -2.30 1.45
CA ILE A 16 -20.50 -3.41 0.60
C ILE A 16 -20.76 -2.92 -0.82
N GLY A 17 -21.55 -1.86 -1.03
CA GLY A 17 -21.85 -1.33 -2.36
C GLY A 17 -20.59 -0.87 -3.11
N LEU A 18 -19.63 -0.28 -2.39
CA LEU A 18 -18.31 0.09 -2.90
C LEU A 18 -17.51 -1.14 -3.31
N PHE A 19 -17.47 -2.17 -2.49
CA PHE A 19 -16.79 -3.43 -2.79
C PHE A 19 -17.44 -4.19 -3.95
N GLU A 20 -18.76 -4.35 -3.96
CA GLU A 20 -19.53 -4.95 -5.05
C GLU A 20 -19.40 -4.20 -6.39
N PHE A 21 -19.12 -2.88 -6.37
CA PHE A 21 -18.89 -2.15 -7.62
C PHE A 21 -17.64 -2.64 -8.34
N PHE A 22 -16.64 -3.07 -7.56
CA PHE A 22 -15.38 -3.62 -8.07
C PHE A 22 -15.37 -5.15 -8.14
N ASP A 23 -16.44 -5.84 -7.70
CA ASP A 23 -16.54 -7.31 -7.67
C ASP A 23 -16.47 -7.99 -9.04
N ARG A 24 -16.78 -7.26 -10.10
CA ARG A 24 -16.64 -7.75 -11.48
C ARG A 24 -15.20 -7.74 -12.00
N GLU A 25 -14.24 -7.28 -11.20
CA GLU A 25 -12.82 -7.24 -11.56
C GLU A 25 -12.10 -8.45 -10.93
N ASP A 26 -11.26 -9.15 -11.71
CA ASP A 26 -10.71 -10.45 -11.31
C ASP A 26 -9.94 -10.45 -9.98
N GLU A 27 -9.35 -9.32 -9.60
CA GLU A 27 -8.63 -9.12 -8.34
C GLU A 27 -9.55 -9.13 -7.10
N PHE A 28 -10.85 -8.87 -7.27
CA PHE A 28 -11.81 -8.79 -6.17
C PHE A 28 -12.40 -10.14 -5.79
N LYS A 29 -12.45 -11.11 -6.73
CA LYS A 29 -12.96 -12.47 -6.43
C LYS A 29 -12.22 -13.10 -5.25
N GLU A 30 -10.91 -12.88 -5.15
CA GLU A 30 -10.07 -13.39 -4.06
C GLU A 30 -10.35 -12.68 -2.72
N VAL A 31 -10.49 -11.35 -2.73
CA VAL A 31 -10.79 -10.53 -1.54
C VAL A 31 -12.20 -10.83 -1.02
N SER A 32 -13.18 -10.94 -1.91
CA SER A 32 -14.59 -11.26 -1.60
C SER A 32 -14.73 -12.60 -0.92
N LYS A 33 -14.06 -13.63 -1.45
CA LYS A 33 -14.04 -14.99 -0.90
C LYS A 33 -13.52 -15.04 0.54
N ILE A 34 -12.55 -14.19 0.88
CA ILE A 34 -11.98 -14.08 2.23
C ILE A 34 -12.93 -13.30 3.15
N LEU A 35 -13.49 -12.19 2.68
CA LEU A 35 -14.42 -11.37 3.48
C LEU A 35 -15.72 -12.11 3.84
N GLN A 36 -16.23 -12.97 2.94
CA GLN A 36 -17.42 -13.79 3.20
C GLN A 36 -17.24 -14.79 4.35
N GLN A 37 -16.00 -15.10 4.73
CA GLN A 37 -15.70 -16.03 5.83
C GLN A 37 -15.68 -15.35 7.20
N VAL A 38 -15.84 -14.02 7.27
CA VAL A 38 -15.71 -13.24 8.51
C VAL A 38 -17.08 -12.73 8.96
N ASN A 39 -17.49 -13.10 10.18
CA ASN A 39 -18.75 -12.68 10.78
C ASN A 39 -18.55 -11.37 11.58
N PHE A 40 -19.31 -10.32 11.28
CA PHE A 40 -19.13 -8.99 11.89
C PHE A 40 -20.33 -8.58 12.78
N ARG A 41 -20.04 -8.20 14.03
CA ARG A 41 -20.88 -7.34 14.89
C ARG A 41 -20.04 -6.13 15.30
N MET A 42 -20.56 -4.93 15.13
CA MET A 42 -19.90 -3.65 15.42
C MET A 42 -20.86 -2.74 16.19
N ASP A 43 -20.33 -1.88 17.06
CA ASP A 43 -21.01 -0.76 17.73
C ASP A 43 -20.02 0.41 17.79
N TYR A 44 -20.27 1.54 17.10
CA TYR A 44 -19.39 2.72 17.11
C TYR A 44 -20.17 4.03 16.93
N ILE A 45 -19.72 5.10 17.61
CA ILE A 45 -20.30 6.45 17.65
C ILE A 45 -19.70 7.33 16.53
N LEU A 46 -20.52 8.06 15.75
CA LEU A 46 -20.07 8.66 14.48
C LEU A 46 -19.75 10.17 14.45
N GLY A 47 -18.55 10.49 13.91
CA GLY A 47 -18.15 11.75 13.29
C GLY A 47 -18.04 11.66 11.74
N ASN A 48 -17.09 12.39 11.12
CA ASN A 48 -16.90 12.49 9.65
C ASN A 48 -16.83 11.12 8.95
N ARG A 49 -17.81 10.82 8.06
CA ARG A 49 -18.04 9.53 7.36
C ARG A 49 -16.77 8.88 6.80
N GLN A 50 -15.89 9.68 6.20
CA GLN A 50 -14.63 9.21 5.60
C GLN A 50 -13.70 8.52 6.62
N ILE A 51 -13.56 9.15 7.79
CA ILE A 51 -12.66 8.69 8.85
C ILE A 51 -13.26 7.44 9.50
N VAL A 52 -14.58 7.42 9.67
CA VAL A 52 -15.27 6.24 10.20
C VAL A 52 -15.13 5.04 9.27
N LEU A 53 -15.26 5.22 7.95
CA LEU A 53 -15.06 4.13 6.99
C LEU A 53 -13.63 3.58 7.06
N SER A 54 -12.63 4.45 7.26
CA SER A 54 -11.22 4.05 7.48
C SER A 54 -11.08 3.21 8.74
N ASP A 55 -11.53 3.73 9.88
CA ASP A 55 -11.45 3.04 11.18
C ASP A 55 -12.21 1.71 11.19
N LEU A 56 -13.35 1.63 10.50
CA LEU A 56 -14.12 0.40 10.35
C LEU A 56 -13.33 -0.64 9.53
N ILE A 57 -12.73 -0.25 8.41
CA ILE A 57 -11.87 -1.13 7.61
C ILE A 57 -10.65 -1.57 8.43
N GLU A 58 -9.96 -0.64 9.07
CA GLU A 58 -8.80 -0.90 9.93
C GLU A 58 -9.16 -1.83 11.08
N PHE A 59 -10.26 -1.59 11.79
CA PHE A 59 -10.72 -2.47 12.87
C PHE A 59 -11.02 -3.89 12.37
N ILE A 60 -11.69 -4.02 11.22
CA ILE A 60 -11.98 -5.33 10.61
C ILE A 60 -10.68 -6.07 10.31
N ILE A 61 -9.71 -5.39 9.70
CA ILE A 61 -8.44 -5.96 9.27
C ILE A 61 -7.54 -6.29 10.46
N PHE A 62 -7.28 -5.30 11.30
CA PHE A 62 -6.35 -5.37 12.42
C PHE A 62 -6.91 -6.12 13.61
N GLY A 63 -8.21 -6.01 13.88
CA GLY A 63 -8.86 -6.69 14.99
C GLY A 63 -9.26 -8.11 14.64
N ARG A 64 -10.11 -8.29 13.63
CA ARG A 64 -10.77 -9.59 13.38
C ARG A 64 -9.97 -10.50 12.45
N LEU A 65 -9.53 -9.97 11.31
CA LEU A 65 -8.81 -10.76 10.32
C LEU A 65 -7.41 -11.14 10.82
N ALA A 66 -6.64 -10.20 11.38
CA ALA A 66 -5.32 -10.52 11.93
C ALA A 66 -5.41 -11.57 13.07
N TYR A 67 -6.40 -11.46 13.97
CA TYR A 67 -6.63 -12.44 15.02
C TYR A 67 -6.99 -13.83 14.47
N PHE A 68 -7.92 -13.90 13.51
CA PHE A 68 -8.31 -15.15 12.87
C PHE A 68 -7.09 -15.85 12.25
N MET A 69 -6.24 -15.09 11.56
CA MET A 69 -5.04 -15.62 10.92
C MET A 69 -3.95 -16.03 11.92
N GLN A 70 -3.85 -15.36 13.07
CA GLN A 70 -2.91 -15.71 14.15
C GLN A 70 -3.36 -16.91 15.00
N SER A 71 -4.66 -17.18 15.11
CA SER A 71 -5.19 -18.31 15.88
C SER A 71 -4.73 -19.69 15.35
N ARG A 72 -4.16 -19.73 14.14
CA ARG A 72 -3.55 -20.91 13.51
C ARG A 72 -2.22 -20.50 12.87
N PRO A 73 -1.15 -20.27 13.64
CA PRO A 73 0.09 -19.71 13.10
C PRO A 73 0.79 -20.74 12.22
N ASN A 74 0.76 -20.52 10.91
CA ASN A 74 1.64 -21.18 9.95
C ASN A 74 2.02 -20.19 8.84
N GLU A 75 3.14 -20.43 8.16
CA GLU A 75 3.65 -19.56 7.09
C GLU A 75 2.63 -19.38 5.94
N SER A 76 1.82 -20.40 5.67
CA SER A 76 0.77 -20.33 4.65
C SER A 76 -0.31 -19.29 4.98
N ASN A 77 -0.71 -19.19 6.25
CA ASN A 77 -1.70 -18.23 6.71
C ASN A 77 -1.12 -16.80 6.69
N LYS A 78 0.13 -16.62 7.12
CA LYS A 78 0.81 -15.32 6.99
C LYS A 78 0.89 -14.86 5.54
N LYS A 79 1.24 -15.78 4.62
CA LYS A 79 1.24 -15.51 3.18
C LYS A 79 -0.12 -15.09 2.67
N LEU A 80 -1.16 -15.88 2.93
CA LEU A 80 -2.53 -15.59 2.49
C LEU A 80 -3.03 -14.24 3.01
N PHE A 81 -2.73 -13.92 4.28
CA PHE A 81 -3.11 -12.64 4.87
C PHE A 81 -2.42 -11.45 4.21
N LEU A 82 -1.12 -11.57 3.91
CA LEU A 82 -0.39 -10.52 3.21
C LEU A 82 -0.85 -10.37 1.75
N GLU A 83 -1.15 -11.46 1.06
CA GLU A 83 -1.74 -11.42 -0.29
C GLU A 83 -3.10 -10.70 -0.27
N PHE A 84 -3.96 -11.02 0.71
CA PHE A 84 -5.23 -10.34 0.94
C PHE A 84 -5.03 -8.83 1.16
N LEU A 85 -4.12 -8.45 2.07
CA LEU A 85 -3.84 -7.04 2.37
C LEU A 85 -3.39 -6.27 1.13
N LEU A 86 -2.48 -6.84 0.34
CA LEU A 86 -1.98 -6.20 -0.88
C LEU A 86 -3.05 -6.12 -1.98
N GLY A 87 -3.93 -7.13 -2.08
CA GLY A 87 -5.10 -7.09 -2.94
C GLY A 87 -6.07 -5.98 -2.54
N LEU A 88 -6.33 -5.83 -1.24
CA LEU A 88 -7.15 -4.74 -0.72
C LEU A 88 -6.53 -3.36 -0.97
N ILE A 89 -5.20 -3.23 -0.83
CA ILE A 89 -4.47 -2.00 -1.18
C ILE A 89 -4.70 -1.65 -2.66
N ASN A 90 -4.59 -2.62 -3.57
CA ASN A 90 -4.90 -2.40 -4.99
C ASN A 90 -6.34 -1.90 -5.22
N LEU A 91 -7.30 -2.46 -4.50
CA LEU A 91 -8.69 -2.03 -4.54
C LEU A 91 -8.85 -0.59 -4.07
N LEU A 92 -8.25 -0.23 -2.93
CA LEU A 92 -8.26 1.15 -2.40
C LEU A 92 -7.61 2.14 -3.39
N MET A 93 -6.52 1.74 -4.07
CA MET A 93 -5.90 2.54 -5.11
C MET A 93 -6.80 2.71 -6.36
N LYS A 94 -7.61 1.70 -6.70
CA LYS A 94 -8.64 1.80 -7.77
C LYS A 94 -9.72 2.79 -7.38
N ILE A 95 -10.21 2.70 -6.15
CA ILE A 95 -11.21 3.62 -5.59
C ILE A 95 -10.69 5.05 -5.63
N ASP A 96 -9.46 5.29 -5.15
CA ASP A 96 -8.85 6.63 -5.19
C ASP A 96 -8.58 7.11 -6.63
N SER A 97 -8.47 6.20 -7.60
CA SER A 97 -8.36 6.55 -9.03
C SER A 97 -9.68 6.98 -9.68
N LEU A 98 -10.84 6.88 -9.00
CA LEU A 98 -12.09 7.50 -9.44
C LEU A 98 -11.98 9.04 -9.50
N SER A 99 -11.03 9.60 -8.76
CA SER A 99 -10.69 11.02 -8.73
C SER A 99 -10.36 11.58 -10.12
N VAL A 100 -9.77 10.73 -10.97
CA VAL A 100 -9.27 11.09 -12.30
C VAL A 100 -10.00 10.37 -13.44
N SER A 101 -10.74 9.29 -13.14
CA SER A 101 -11.50 8.52 -14.13
C SER A 101 -12.97 8.95 -14.16
N GLU A 102 -13.31 9.88 -15.05
CA GLU A 102 -14.67 10.43 -15.19
C GLU A 102 -15.73 9.34 -15.40
N ASN A 103 -15.52 8.46 -16.38
CA ASN A 103 -16.52 7.43 -16.74
C ASN A 103 -16.77 6.47 -15.58
N ARG A 104 -15.71 6.03 -14.88
CA ARG A 104 -15.83 5.13 -13.73
C ARG A 104 -16.48 5.85 -12.55
N ARG A 105 -16.10 7.10 -12.29
CA ARG A 105 -16.73 7.92 -11.23
C ARG A 105 -18.23 8.11 -11.49
N LYS A 106 -18.62 8.47 -12.72
CA LYS A 106 -20.05 8.62 -13.08
C LYS A 106 -20.82 7.32 -12.92
N SER A 107 -20.22 6.20 -13.33
CA SER A 107 -20.81 4.86 -13.16
C SER A 107 -20.98 4.52 -11.68
N PHE A 108 -19.95 4.74 -10.87
CA PHE A 108 -19.98 4.54 -9.43
C PHE A 108 -21.04 5.39 -8.75
N ILE A 109 -21.08 6.70 -9.01
CA ILE A 109 -22.10 7.59 -8.45
C ILE A 109 -23.51 7.18 -8.90
N LYS A 110 -23.68 6.76 -10.15
CA LYS A 110 -24.98 6.25 -10.62
C LYS A 110 -25.40 5.01 -9.84
N LYS A 111 -24.46 4.08 -9.56
CA LYS A 111 -24.72 2.91 -8.72
C LYS A 111 -25.13 3.36 -7.31
N LEU A 112 -24.36 4.25 -6.67
CA LEU A 112 -24.67 4.77 -5.33
C LEU A 112 -26.03 5.46 -5.22
N LEU A 113 -26.43 6.20 -6.26
CA LEU A 113 -27.73 6.89 -6.31
C LEU A 113 -28.91 5.94 -6.57
N ASN A 114 -28.65 4.82 -7.26
CA ASN A 114 -29.67 3.84 -7.64
C ASN A 114 -29.88 2.78 -6.57
N GLU A 115 -28.80 2.36 -5.91
CA GLU A 115 -28.90 1.52 -4.73
C GLU A 115 -29.55 2.35 -3.63
N LYS A 116 -30.51 1.77 -2.90
CA LYS A 116 -31.18 2.43 -1.77
C LYS A 116 -30.24 2.57 -0.57
N LEU A 117 -28.99 2.95 -0.81
CA LEU A 117 -28.10 3.48 0.20
C LEU A 117 -28.79 4.70 0.79
N TYR A 118 -28.94 4.73 2.10
CA TYR A 118 -29.54 5.86 2.82
C TYR A 118 -28.61 7.08 2.72
N LEU A 119 -28.71 7.78 1.61
CA LEU A 119 -28.15 9.10 1.34
C LEU A 119 -29.22 10.13 1.71
N ASP A 120 -28.87 11.07 2.59
CA ASP A 120 -29.75 12.20 2.86
C ASP A 120 -29.85 13.13 1.62
N GLU A 121 -30.72 14.13 1.69
CA GLU A 121 -30.94 15.06 0.57
C GLU A 121 -29.66 15.82 0.19
N GLN A 122 -28.84 16.18 1.18
CA GLN A 122 -27.59 16.91 0.97
C GLN A 122 -26.54 16.00 0.31
N ASP A 123 -26.41 14.76 0.74
CA ASP A 123 -25.58 13.72 0.11
C ASP A 123 -25.97 13.49 -1.35
N ARG A 124 -27.27 13.43 -1.65
CA ARG A 124 -27.77 13.28 -3.02
C ARG A 124 -27.40 14.49 -3.88
N LYS A 125 -27.58 15.71 -3.37
CA LYS A 125 -27.21 16.95 -4.05
C LYS A 125 -25.70 17.00 -4.32
N ASN A 126 -24.90 16.66 -3.31
CA ASN A 126 -23.45 16.55 -3.37
C ASN A 126 -22.99 15.54 -4.44
N LEU A 127 -23.58 14.34 -4.47
CA LEU A 127 -23.29 13.32 -5.48
C LEU A 127 -23.69 13.77 -6.89
N MET A 128 -24.80 14.50 -7.04
CA MET A 128 -25.18 15.07 -8.33
C MET A 128 -24.16 16.10 -8.83
N MET A 129 -23.58 16.92 -7.95
CA MET A 129 -22.49 17.84 -8.30
C MET A 129 -21.27 17.07 -8.83
N LEU A 130 -20.88 15.98 -8.18
CA LEU A 130 -19.78 15.12 -8.65
C LEU A 130 -20.10 14.41 -9.98
N LYS A 131 -21.37 14.05 -10.21
CA LYS A 131 -21.83 13.35 -11.41
C LYS A 131 -21.73 14.23 -12.64
N VAL A 132 -22.05 15.52 -12.53
CA VAL A 132 -21.96 16.47 -13.65
C VAL A 132 -20.53 16.96 -13.90
N TRP A 133 -19.64 16.85 -12.91
CA TRP A 133 -18.25 17.24 -13.03
C TRP A 133 -17.43 16.26 -13.88
N ASN A 134 -16.87 16.74 -14.99
CA ASN A 134 -16.15 15.96 -16.00
C ASN A 134 -14.62 16.14 -15.96
N ARG A 135 -14.07 16.65 -14.85
CA ARG A 135 -12.63 16.88 -14.70
C ARG A 135 -12.05 16.08 -13.52
N PRO A 136 -10.73 16.02 -13.38
CA PRO A 136 -10.11 15.51 -12.16
C PRO A 136 -10.61 16.24 -10.90
N ILE A 137 -10.68 15.51 -9.80
CA ILE A 137 -10.95 15.95 -8.41
C ILE A 137 -10.03 15.15 -7.48
N GLY A 138 -10.09 15.33 -6.16
CA GLY A 138 -9.32 14.53 -5.20
C GLY A 138 -7.79 14.62 -5.38
N MET A 139 -7.32 15.74 -5.92
CA MET A 139 -5.91 16.03 -6.22
C MET A 139 -5.54 17.43 -5.71
N PRO A 140 -4.24 17.73 -5.52
CA PRO A 140 -3.80 19.07 -5.15
C PRO A 140 -4.39 20.13 -6.09
N LEU A 141 -4.99 21.18 -5.54
CA LEU A 141 -5.72 22.19 -6.30
C LEU A 141 -4.88 22.75 -7.47
N LYS A 142 -3.59 23.00 -7.23
CA LYS A 142 -2.67 23.48 -8.27
C LYS A 142 -2.58 22.53 -9.47
N GLU A 143 -2.59 21.23 -9.26
CA GLU A 143 -2.57 20.24 -10.35
C GLU A 143 -3.87 20.23 -11.14
N ILE A 144 -5.01 20.30 -10.44
CA ILE A 144 -6.33 20.37 -11.08
C ILE A 144 -6.39 21.63 -11.94
N LEU A 145 -6.05 22.80 -11.39
CA LEU A 145 -6.06 24.07 -12.11
C LEU A 145 -5.14 24.06 -13.34
N ASN A 146 -3.94 23.48 -13.22
CA ASN A 146 -3.01 23.35 -14.35
C ASN A 146 -3.55 22.42 -15.45
N SER A 147 -4.47 21.50 -15.13
CA SER A 147 -5.11 20.63 -16.12
C SER A 147 -6.27 21.32 -16.88
N LEU A 148 -6.77 22.45 -16.38
CA LEU A 148 -7.89 23.17 -16.97
C LEU A 148 -7.41 24.12 -18.07
N ARG A 149 -7.71 23.78 -19.33
CA ARG A 149 -7.45 24.68 -20.48
C ARG A 149 -8.09 26.05 -20.25
N GLY A 150 -7.32 27.11 -20.48
CA GLY A 150 -7.80 28.49 -20.38
C GLY A 150 -7.93 29.04 -18.95
N PHE A 151 -7.58 28.27 -17.90
CA PHE A 151 -7.62 28.76 -16.52
C PHE A 151 -6.82 30.05 -16.34
N GLN A 152 -5.63 30.13 -16.95
CA GLN A 152 -4.76 31.30 -16.88
C GLN A 152 -5.41 32.56 -17.48
N ASN A 153 -6.33 32.40 -18.43
CA ASN A 153 -7.00 33.49 -19.15
C ASN A 153 -8.26 34.00 -18.42
N LEU A 154 -8.67 33.37 -17.32
CA LEU A 154 -9.84 33.80 -16.56
C LEU A 154 -9.58 35.12 -15.80
N LYS A 155 -10.59 36.00 -15.78
CA LYS A 155 -10.60 37.19 -14.90
C LYS A 155 -10.44 36.77 -13.43
N LYS A 156 -9.76 37.60 -12.62
CA LYS A 156 -9.42 37.31 -11.20
C LYS A 156 -10.62 36.82 -10.36
N GLY A 157 -11.80 37.44 -10.53
CA GLY A 157 -13.02 37.02 -9.83
C GLY A 157 -13.52 35.62 -10.22
N ASN A 158 -13.41 35.26 -11.50
CA ASN A 158 -13.82 33.95 -12.01
C ASN A 158 -12.85 32.84 -11.57
N LYS A 159 -11.54 33.15 -11.49
CA LYS A 159 -10.53 32.23 -10.93
C LYS A 159 -10.90 31.85 -9.49
N LYS A 160 -11.14 32.84 -8.62
CA LYS A 160 -11.48 32.61 -7.21
C LYS A 160 -12.78 31.80 -7.05
N LYS A 161 -13.80 32.09 -7.85
CA LYS A 161 -15.06 31.31 -7.86
C LYS A 161 -14.81 29.84 -8.22
N LEU A 162 -14.03 29.59 -9.28
CA LEU A 162 -13.69 28.23 -9.71
C LEU A 162 -12.84 27.48 -8.67
N GLU A 163 -11.87 28.14 -8.06
CA GLU A 163 -11.06 27.57 -6.97
C GLU A 163 -11.92 27.15 -5.78
N ASN A 164 -12.84 28.01 -5.35
CA ASN A 164 -13.76 27.70 -4.25
C ASN A 164 -14.68 26.53 -4.61
N PHE A 165 -15.20 26.50 -5.83
CA PHE A 165 -16.03 25.40 -6.31
C PHE A 165 -15.26 24.07 -6.35
N ILE A 166 -14.01 24.06 -6.82
CA ILE A 166 -13.18 22.84 -6.81
C ILE A 166 -12.88 22.39 -5.37
N LYS A 167 -12.65 23.32 -4.44
CA LYS A 167 -12.47 22.98 -3.02
C LYS A 167 -13.72 22.35 -2.43
N GLU A 168 -14.90 22.85 -2.78
CA GLU A 168 -16.18 22.27 -2.36
C GLU A 168 -16.37 20.87 -2.95
N LEU A 169 -16.12 20.68 -4.26
CA LEU A 169 -16.17 19.37 -4.90
C LEU A 169 -15.17 18.37 -4.28
N ASN A 170 -13.98 18.81 -3.91
CA ASN A 170 -13.02 17.95 -3.22
C ASN A 170 -13.55 17.52 -1.85
N LYS A 171 -14.11 18.44 -1.04
CA LYS A 171 -14.73 18.08 0.24
C LYS A 171 -15.84 17.05 0.07
N VAL A 172 -16.67 17.21 -0.96
CA VAL A 172 -17.74 16.27 -1.31
C VAL A 172 -17.17 14.92 -1.78
N TYR A 173 -16.11 14.94 -2.58
CA TYR A 173 -15.46 13.70 -3.03
C TYR A 173 -14.86 12.93 -1.85
N ASP A 174 -14.18 13.64 -0.95
CA ASP A 174 -13.55 13.07 0.24
C ASP A 174 -14.60 12.48 1.21
N SER A 175 -15.80 13.07 1.31
CA SER A 175 -16.85 12.56 2.19
C SER A 175 -17.50 11.26 1.70
N VAL A 176 -17.37 10.92 0.42
CA VAL A 176 -18.05 9.76 -0.20
C VAL A 176 -17.16 8.53 -0.26
N LEU A 177 -15.84 8.66 -0.09
CA LEU A 177 -14.90 7.55 -0.22
C LEU A 177 -14.15 7.27 1.09
N PRO A 178 -13.75 6.02 1.37
CA PRO A 178 -12.84 5.72 2.48
C PRO A 178 -11.53 6.49 2.25
N LYS A 179 -11.05 7.20 3.28
CA LYS A 179 -9.85 8.06 3.34
C LYS A 179 -9.09 8.20 2.01
N THR A 180 -9.42 9.24 1.26
CA THR A 180 -8.88 9.56 -0.07
C THR A 180 -7.43 10.07 0.03
N ALA A 181 -6.73 10.10 -1.11
CA ALA A 181 -5.38 10.66 -1.24
C ALA A 181 -4.27 9.91 -0.46
N GLY A 182 -4.34 8.58 -0.38
CA GLY A 182 -3.20 7.78 0.08
C GLY A 182 -3.30 7.24 1.49
N GLY A 183 -4.07 7.88 2.39
CA GLY A 183 -3.99 7.63 3.83
C GLY A 183 -4.11 6.15 4.22
N LEU A 184 -5.30 5.57 4.01
CA LEU A 184 -5.59 4.21 4.49
C LEU A 184 -4.72 3.14 3.82
N TRP A 185 -4.55 3.19 2.49
CA TRP A 185 -3.77 2.15 1.83
C TRP A 185 -2.26 2.28 2.10
N HIS A 186 -1.76 3.47 2.44
CA HIS A 186 -0.39 3.64 2.93
C HIS A 186 -0.22 3.03 4.32
N GLU A 187 -1.20 3.22 5.21
CA GLU A 187 -1.20 2.62 6.56
C GLU A 187 -1.23 1.10 6.47
N LEU A 188 -2.13 0.53 5.67
CA LEU A 188 -2.19 -0.91 5.41
C LEU A 188 -0.91 -1.44 4.75
N GLY A 189 -0.31 -0.68 3.83
CA GLY A 189 0.94 -1.05 3.19
C GLY A 189 2.10 -1.06 4.18
N THR A 190 2.16 -0.07 5.08
CA THR A 190 3.17 0.01 6.13
C THR A 190 3.03 -1.18 7.07
N TYR A 191 1.80 -1.52 7.47
CA TYR A 191 1.51 -2.70 8.27
C TYR A 191 1.96 -4.00 7.59
N ALA A 192 1.60 -4.19 6.31
CA ALA A 192 2.02 -5.36 5.53
C ALA A 192 3.55 -5.45 5.41
N PHE A 193 4.22 -4.32 5.24
CA PHE A 193 5.69 -4.24 5.18
C PHE A 193 6.35 -4.67 6.49
N MET A 194 5.88 -4.14 7.63
CA MET A 194 6.41 -4.49 8.95
C MET A 194 6.19 -5.98 9.27
N LEU A 195 5.01 -6.53 8.93
CA LEU A 195 4.71 -7.95 9.10
C LEU A 195 5.61 -8.84 8.23
N ASN A 196 5.85 -8.44 6.98
CA ASN A 196 6.66 -9.22 6.06
C ASN A 196 8.11 -9.36 6.55
N LEU A 197 8.69 -8.25 7.01
CA LEU A 197 10.04 -8.20 7.53
C LEU A 197 10.17 -8.69 8.98
N ASP A 198 9.04 -9.01 9.63
CA ASP A 198 9.02 -9.52 11.00
C ASP A 198 9.70 -8.56 11.97
N LEU A 199 9.31 -7.27 11.93
CA LEU A 199 9.98 -6.23 12.73
C LEU A 199 9.70 -6.32 14.24
N GLY A 200 8.69 -7.08 14.65
CA GLY A 200 8.26 -7.23 16.04
C GLY A 200 6.74 -7.33 16.18
N TYR A 201 6.24 -7.07 17.39
CA TYR A 201 4.81 -7.01 17.67
C TYR A 201 4.25 -5.64 17.29
N ILE A 202 3.24 -5.64 16.43
CA ILE A 202 2.64 -4.41 15.89
C ILE A 202 1.28 -4.22 16.55
N ILE A 203 1.08 -3.03 17.14
CA ILE A 203 -0.19 -2.60 17.71
C ILE A 203 -0.72 -1.47 16.83
N PRO A 204 -1.70 -1.76 15.95
CA PRO A 204 -2.36 -0.73 15.18
C PRO A 204 -3.27 0.11 16.06
N LEU A 205 -3.28 1.42 15.81
CA LEU A 205 -4.06 2.39 16.56
C LEU A 205 -5.00 3.12 15.60
N LEU A 206 -6.29 3.10 15.91
CA LEU A 206 -7.31 3.71 15.05
C LEU A 206 -7.24 5.24 15.10
N ILE A 207 -7.73 5.92 14.06
CA ILE A 207 -7.61 7.38 13.93
C ILE A 207 -8.31 8.10 15.08
N HIS A 208 -9.45 7.60 15.55
CA HIS A 208 -10.18 8.16 16.69
C HIS A 208 -9.72 7.61 18.04
N GLN A 209 -8.75 6.69 18.09
CA GLN A 209 -8.24 6.20 19.36
C GLN A 209 -7.52 7.33 20.10
N ARG A 210 -7.85 7.50 21.37
CA ARG A 210 -7.22 8.44 22.29
C ARG A 210 -6.82 7.67 23.55
N ILE A 211 -5.65 8.00 24.09
CA ILE A 211 -5.18 7.42 25.34
C ILE A 211 -5.51 8.41 26.44
N PHE A 212 -6.51 8.09 27.27
CA PHE A 212 -7.02 9.00 28.27
C PHE A 212 -6.27 8.86 29.60
N SER A 213 -6.09 10.00 30.27
CA SER A 213 -5.82 10.11 31.69
C SER A 213 -7.02 10.78 32.37
N TYR A 214 -6.96 10.98 33.69
CA TYR A 214 -8.04 11.65 34.42
C TYR A 214 -8.27 13.11 33.96
N SER A 215 -7.22 13.81 33.53
CA SER A 215 -7.24 15.25 33.25
C SER A 215 -6.88 15.65 31.81
N ASP A 216 -6.36 14.73 31.02
CA ASP A 216 -5.88 14.97 29.65
C ASP A 216 -5.98 13.70 28.78
N TYR A 217 -5.73 13.83 27.48
CA TYR A 217 -5.60 12.71 26.56
C TYR A 217 -4.36 12.85 25.67
N LEU A 218 -3.88 11.71 25.16
CA LEU A 218 -2.85 11.64 24.13
C LEU A 218 -3.46 11.22 22.81
N VAL A 219 -3.01 11.87 21.74
CA VAL A 219 -3.23 11.41 20.38
C VAL A 219 -2.04 10.53 20.01
N PRO A 220 -2.23 9.23 19.83
CA PRO A 220 -1.11 8.34 19.57
C PRO A 220 -0.73 8.36 18.07
N PRO A 221 0.43 7.79 17.70
CA PRO A 221 0.79 7.55 16.30
C PRO A 221 -0.10 6.46 15.66
N ASP A 222 0.01 6.24 14.36
CA ASP A 222 -0.81 5.23 13.64
C ASP A 222 -0.51 3.78 14.10
N PHE A 223 0.73 3.48 14.50
CA PHE A 223 1.09 2.19 15.12
C PHE A 223 2.03 2.35 16.30
N LEU A 224 2.01 1.37 17.22
CA LEU A 224 3.14 1.09 18.10
C LEU A 224 3.83 -0.20 17.65
N LEU A 225 5.16 -0.20 17.65
CA LEU A 225 6.00 -1.34 17.32
C LEU A 225 6.83 -1.71 18.55
N LEU A 226 6.54 -2.87 19.13
CA LEU A 226 7.39 -3.51 20.13
C LEU A 226 8.34 -4.48 19.43
N THR A 227 9.57 -4.04 19.27
CA THR A 227 10.66 -4.84 18.68
C THR A 227 11.08 -5.99 19.61
N TYR A 228 11.72 -7.03 19.05
CA TYR A 228 12.18 -8.18 19.83
C TYR A 228 13.29 -7.85 20.84
N ASP A 229 14.01 -6.72 20.69
CA ASP A 229 14.90 -6.17 21.73
C ASP A 229 14.16 -5.33 22.79
N SER A 230 12.85 -5.54 22.92
CA SER A 230 11.95 -4.90 23.88
C SER A 230 11.88 -3.37 23.79
N LYS A 231 12.26 -2.80 22.65
CA LYS A 231 12.12 -1.36 22.41
C LYS A 231 10.77 -1.06 21.77
N LEU A 232 10.14 -0.02 22.29
CA LEU A 232 8.86 0.49 21.80
C LEU A 232 9.10 1.71 20.93
N TYR A 233 8.50 1.71 19.73
CA TYR A 233 8.52 2.82 18.80
C TYR A 233 7.09 3.19 18.42
N GLY A 234 6.82 4.49 18.30
CA GLY A 234 5.64 4.97 17.59
C GLY A 234 5.92 5.08 16.10
N ILE A 235 5.03 4.60 15.24
CA ILE A 235 5.16 4.68 13.78
C ILE A 235 4.05 5.59 13.25
N GLU A 236 4.45 6.71 12.66
CA GLU A 236 3.54 7.66 12.01
C GLU A 236 3.65 7.51 10.49
N VAL A 237 2.53 7.31 9.81
CA VAL A 237 2.49 7.15 8.35
C VAL A 237 2.12 8.47 7.68
N GLY A 238 3.05 8.97 6.86
CA GLY A 238 2.92 10.23 6.13
C GLY A 238 3.50 11.43 6.88
N GLY A 239 3.86 12.47 6.13
CA GLY A 239 4.39 13.72 6.67
C GLY A 239 3.29 14.69 7.13
N LYS A 240 3.71 15.81 7.74
CA LYS A 240 2.87 16.90 8.30
C LYS A 240 2.22 16.63 9.66
N LYS A 241 2.52 15.50 10.28
CA LYS A 241 2.08 15.16 11.65
C LYS A 241 3.22 15.23 12.66
N GLU A 242 4.36 15.82 12.31
CA GLU A 242 5.57 15.85 13.13
C GLU A 242 5.33 16.52 14.49
N ILE A 243 4.45 17.52 14.54
CA ILE A 243 4.04 18.18 15.80
C ILE A 243 3.30 17.18 16.70
N GLN A 244 2.37 16.41 16.16
CA GLN A 244 1.59 15.43 16.92
C GLN A 244 2.49 14.28 17.41
N SER A 245 3.29 13.69 16.52
CA SER A 245 4.20 12.60 16.87
C SER A 245 5.31 13.09 17.82
N GLY A 246 5.73 14.34 17.71
CA GLY A 246 6.67 15.00 18.62
C GLY A 246 6.07 15.21 20.02
N LEU A 247 4.82 15.68 20.11
CA LEU A 247 4.10 15.82 21.38
C LEU A 247 3.88 14.47 22.07
N PHE A 248 3.51 13.44 21.30
CA PHE A 248 3.39 12.08 21.83
C PHE A 248 4.72 11.58 22.41
N SER A 249 5.81 11.70 21.64
CA SER A 249 7.15 11.30 22.07
C SER A 249 7.59 12.07 23.32
N ALA A 250 7.40 13.38 23.37
CA ALA A 250 7.75 14.22 24.51
C ALA A 250 6.98 13.85 25.79
N LYS A 251 5.68 13.53 25.68
CA LYS A 251 4.84 13.17 26.84
C LYS A 251 5.06 11.74 27.33
N THR A 252 5.46 10.81 26.45
CA THR A 252 5.54 9.37 26.77
C THR A 252 6.96 8.84 26.90
N GLY A 253 7.96 9.56 26.38
CA GLY A 253 9.32 9.05 26.21
C GLY A 253 9.47 8.00 25.10
N ILE A 254 8.40 7.68 24.35
CA ILE A 254 8.42 6.69 23.28
C ILE A 254 8.91 7.38 21.99
N PRO A 255 10.05 6.96 21.41
CA PRO A 255 10.54 7.53 20.16
C PRO A 255 9.58 7.27 19.01
N THR A 256 9.37 8.27 18.16
CA THR A 256 8.52 8.17 16.96
C THR A 256 9.35 8.10 15.68
N ILE A 257 8.92 7.25 14.74
CA ILE A 257 9.48 7.07 13.40
C ILE A 257 8.42 7.53 12.41
N THR A 258 8.75 8.51 11.57
CA THR A 258 7.87 8.95 10.48
C THR A 258 8.20 8.19 9.20
N ILE A 259 7.18 7.59 8.61
CA ILE A 259 7.25 6.87 7.35
C ILE A 259 6.91 7.83 6.21
N ASP A 260 7.88 8.03 5.33
CA ASP A 260 7.69 8.89 4.17
C ASP A 260 6.88 8.16 3.08
N THR A 261 5.63 8.58 2.93
CA THR A 261 4.72 8.08 1.91
C THR A 261 4.96 8.71 0.53
N SER A 262 5.60 9.88 0.47
CA SER A 262 5.90 10.60 -0.78
C SER A 262 7.03 9.96 -1.58
N ASN A 263 8.02 9.38 -0.90
CA ASN A 263 9.09 8.59 -1.50
C ASN A 263 8.85 7.07 -1.41
N SER A 264 7.74 6.63 -0.81
CA SER A 264 7.38 5.21 -0.77
C SER A 264 7.23 4.70 -2.21
N ARG A 265 8.05 3.72 -2.60
CA ARG A 265 8.08 3.17 -3.98
C ARG A 265 6.88 2.27 -4.31
N VAL A 266 5.90 2.25 -3.40
CA VAL A 266 4.75 1.36 -3.36
C VAL A 266 3.81 1.60 -4.53
N SER A 267 3.50 2.86 -4.84
CA SER A 267 2.73 3.18 -6.02
C SER A 267 2.89 4.64 -6.40
N ASP A 268 3.03 4.88 -7.70
CA ASP A 268 3.13 6.22 -8.24
C ASP A 268 1.82 6.54 -8.95
N ARG A 269 1.38 7.80 -8.92
CA ARG A 269 0.40 8.26 -9.89
C ARG A 269 1.10 8.47 -11.23
N CYS A 270 0.60 7.82 -12.28
CA CYS A 270 1.10 8.04 -13.62
C CYS A 270 0.88 9.51 -14.02
N PRO A 271 1.91 10.29 -14.39
CA PRO A 271 1.73 11.70 -14.73
C PRO A 271 0.80 11.98 -15.92
N ILE A 272 0.58 10.99 -16.79
CA ILE A 272 -0.31 11.09 -17.97
C ILE A 272 -1.78 10.94 -17.55
N CYS A 273 -2.16 9.79 -16.99
CA CYS A 273 -3.56 9.51 -16.66
C CYS A 273 -3.96 9.88 -15.23
N LYS A 274 -2.97 10.23 -14.38
CA LYS A 274 -3.11 10.59 -12.95
C LYS A 274 -3.67 9.49 -12.04
N SER A 275 -3.96 8.31 -12.58
CA SER A 275 -4.34 7.12 -11.81
C SER A 275 -3.13 6.51 -11.12
N TRP A 276 -3.37 5.87 -9.98
CA TRP A 276 -2.37 5.07 -9.29
C TRP A 276 -1.96 3.85 -10.13
N ILE A 277 -0.67 3.54 -10.14
CA ILE A 277 -0.16 2.30 -10.71
C ILE A 277 -0.17 1.22 -9.64
N GLN A 278 -1.03 0.22 -9.82
CA GLN A 278 -1.25 -0.89 -8.88
C GLN A 278 -0.03 -1.78 -8.66
N LEU A 279 -0.03 -2.48 -7.53
CA LEU A 279 0.87 -3.59 -7.23
C LEU A 279 0.61 -4.73 -8.22
N CYS A 280 1.69 -5.26 -8.79
CA CYS A 280 1.61 -6.36 -9.74
C CYS A 280 1.25 -7.67 -9.00
N PRO A 281 0.36 -8.53 -9.53
CA PRO A 281 0.08 -9.85 -8.94
C PRO A 281 1.34 -10.69 -8.73
N TYR A 282 2.33 -10.58 -9.62
CA TYR A 282 3.64 -11.20 -9.45
C TYR A 282 4.36 -10.75 -8.17
N VAL A 283 4.30 -9.45 -7.85
CA VAL A 283 4.88 -8.90 -6.62
C VAL A 283 4.11 -9.39 -5.40
N ILE A 284 2.79 -9.42 -5.48
CA ILE A 284 1.91 -9.83 -4.37
C ILE A 284 2.19 -11.27 -3.95
N GLU A 285 2.19 -12.21 -4.90
CA GLU A 285 2.39 -13.64 -4.62
C GLU A 285 3.76 -13.98 -4.05
N ARG A 286 4.78 -13.21 -4.44
CA ARG A 286 6.16 -13.39 -4.01
C ARG A 286 6.53 -12.56 -2.79
N PHE A 287 5.63 -11.70 -2.29
CA PHE A 287 5.99 -10.69 -1.29
C PHE A 287 6.60 -11.28 -0.01
N THR A 288 6.15 -12.47 0.38
CA THR A 288 6.59 -13.19 1.58
C THR A 288 7.82 -14.08 1.37
N GLU A 289 8.30 -14.22 0.12
CA GLU A 289 9.42 -15.09 -0.18
C GLU A 289 10.73 -14.58 0.43
N PRO A 290 11.60 -15.48 0.93
CA PRO A 290 12.88 -15.08 1.51
C PRO A 290 13.75 -14.22 0.58
N GLU A 291 13.77 -14.53 -0.72
CA GLU A 291 14.52 -13.76 -1.74
C GLU A 291 14.03 -12.30 -1.81
N VAL A 292 12.71 -12.10 -1.73
CA VAL A 292 12.11 -10.77 -1.78
C VAL A 292 12.44 -9.99 -0.50
N LYS A 293 12.40 -10.64 0.67
CA LYS A 293 12.83 -10.01 1.93
C LYS A 293 14.30 -9.58 1.89
N GLU A 294 15.17 -10.45 1.39
CA GLU A 294 16.60 -10.16 1.24
C GLU A 294 16.84 -8.97 0.30
N ARG A 295 16.11 -8.91 -0.81
CA ARG A 295 16.12 -7.77 -1.74
C ARG A 295 15.70 -6.47 -1.06
N LEU A 296 14.62 -6.50 -0.26
CA LEU A 296 14.15 -5.33 0.50
C LEU A 296 15.20 -4.84 1.48
N LEU A 297 15.81 -5.74 2.25
CA LEU A 297 16.89 -5.42 3.21
C LEU A 297 18.14 -4.84 2.53
N LYS A 298 18.40 -5.22 1.27
CA LYS A 298 19.49 -4.68 0.43
C LYS A 298 19.11 -3.41 -0.35
N GLY A 299 17.90 -2.87 -0.16
CA GLY A 299 17.43 -1.69 -0.90
C GLY A 299 17.17 -1.95 -2.39
N LYS A 300 16.93 -3.20 -2.80
CA LYS A 300 16.68 -3.61 -4.19
C LYS A 300 15.20 -3.90 -4.43
N PHE A 301 14.41 -2.88 -4.64
CA PHE A 301 12.94 -2.99 -4.78
C PHE A 301 12.44 -3.15 -6.22
N GLU A 302 13.27 -2.99 -7.25
CA GLU A 302 12.83 -3.03 -8.65
C GLU A 302 12.73 -4.46 -9.18
N ILE A 303 11.66 -4.78 -9.90
CA ILE A 303 11.48 -6.03 -10.65
C ILE A 303 11.43 -5.69 -12.14
N LYS A 304 12.30 -6.29 -12.93
CA LYS A 304 12.34 -6.10 -14.38
C LYS A 304 11.27 -6.95 -15.04
N CYS A 305 10.23 -6.30 -15.57
CA CYS A 305 9.04 -7.02 -16.07
C CYS A 305 9.36 -7.99 -17.21
N LEU A 306 10.33 -7.68 -18.07
CA LEU A 306 10.66 -8.52 -19.23
C LEU A 306 11.62 -9.68 -18.91
N GLU A 307 12.24 -9.67 -17.74
CA GLU A 307 13.22 -10.70 -17.32
C GLU A 307 12.63 -11.62 -16.24
N GLU A 308 11.87 -11.06 -15.30
CA GLU A 308 11.46 -11.77 -14.07
C GLU A 308 9.98 -12.19 -14.07
N CYS A 309 9.10 -11.50 -14.79
CA CYS A 309 7.64 -11.71 -14.70
C CYS A 309 7.19 -12.98 -15.42
N ASN A 310 6.41 -13.82 -14.73
CA ASN A 310 5.74 -14.99 -15.31
C ASN A 310 4.22 -14.83 -15.48
N LYS A 311 3.65 -13.67 -15.14
CA LYS A 311 2.20 -13.41 -15.22
C LYS A 311 1.71 -13.00 -16.60
N TYR A 312 2.58 -12.38 -17.38
CA TYR A 312 2.29 -11.94 -18.74
C TYR A 312 3.46 -12.33 -19.63
N LYS A 313 3.18 -12.73 -20.88
CA LYS A 313 4.24 -13.01 -21.85
C LYS A 313 5.01 -11.73 -22.18
N LYS A 314 6.27 -11.86 -22.57
CA LYS A 314 7.14 -10.72 -22.90
C LYS A 314 6.50 -9.81 -23.95
N GLU A 315 5.91 -10.39 -24.98
CA GLU A 315 5.24 -9.66 -26.08
C GLU A 315 4.00 -8.91 -25.58
N GLU A 316 3.27 -9.46 -24.61
CA GLU A 316 2.10 -8.82 -24.01
C GLU A 316 2.51 -7.60 -23.17
N ILE A 317 3.61 -7.71 -22.43
CA ILE A 317 4.18 -6.59 -21.68
C ILE A 317 4.67 -5.50 -22.64
N LEU A 318 5.45 -5.86 -23.67
CA LEU A 318 5.96 -4.91 -24.66
C LEU A 318 4.84 -4.15 -25.38
N ASN A 319 3.69 -4.79 -25.61
CA ASN A 319 2.52 -4.20 -26.24
C ASN A 319 1.53 -3.55 -25.25
N GLY A 320 1.91 -3.40 -23.97
CA GLY A 320 1.12 -2.67 -22.97
C GLY A 320 -0.16 -3.38 -22.51
N LYS A 321 -0.25 -4.70 -22.67
CA LYS A 321 -1.37 -5.49 -22.16
C LYS A 321 -1.31 -5.68 -20.64
N CYS A 322 -0.11 -5.73 -20.06
CA CYS A 322 0.08 -5.80 -18.61
C CYS A 322 -0.21 -4.43 -17.96
N PRO A 323 -1.28 -4.28 -17.16
CA PRO A 323 -1.66 -2.98 -16.58
C PRO A 323 -0.72 -2.53 -15.45
N TYR A 324 0.04 -3.46 -14.86
CA TYR A 324 0.94 -3.20 -13.72
C TYR A 324 2.36 -2.81 -14.12
N SER A 325 2.65 -2.79 -15.43
CA SER A 325 3.98 -2.44 -15.94
C SER A 325 4.21 -0.92 -15.87
N LYS A 326 5.27 -0.52 -15.15
CA LYS A 326 5.71 0.87 -15.08
C LYS A 326 6.81 1.12 -16.10
N TYR A 327 6.77 2.28 -16.73
CA TYR A 327 7.88 2.84 -17.47
C TYR A 327 8.58 3.91 -16.61
N LYS A 328 9.89 3.77 -16.44
CA LYS A 328 10.74 4.80 -15.85
C LYS A 328 12.10 4.80 -16.52
N GLN A 329 12.51 5.97 -17.00
CA GLN A 329 13.79 6.19 -17.66
C GLN A 329 14.30 7.58 -17.29
N GLU A 330 15.59 7.68 -16.99
CA GLU A 330 16.26 8.97 -16.83
C GLU A 330 16.59 9.55 -18.20
N ARG A 331 16.57 10.89 -18.29
CA ARG A 331 16.89 11.60 -19.53
C ARG A 331 18.33 11.34 -19.93
N GLY A 332 18.55 11.03 -21.19
CA GLY A 332 19.90 10.86 -21.74
C GLY A 332 20.06 11.48 -23.11
N LYS A 333 21.27 11.30 -23.67
CA LYS A 333 21.65 11.85 -24.98
C LYS A 333 21.20 10.99 -26.18
N SER A 334 20.72 9.78 -25.95
CA SER A 334 20.32 8.86 -27.03
C SER A 334 18.86 9.07 -27.43
N THR A 335 18.50 8.69 -28.66
CA THR A 335 17.15 8.87 -29.21
C THR A 335 16.06 8.16 -28.39
N TYR A 336 16.35 7.01 -27.78
CA TYR A 336 15.38 6.26 -26.98
C TYR A 336 15.21 6.78 -25.53
N ASN A 337 16.04 7.74 -25.08
CA ASN A 337 15.93 8.38 -23.76
C ASN A 337 15.92 9.92 -23.82
N SER A 338 15.66 10.49 -25.00
CA SER A 338 15.51 11.94 -25.22
C SER A 338 14.05 12.42 -25.27
N HIS A 339 13.07 11.51 -25.17
CA HIS A 339 11.65 11.83 -25.24
C HIS A 339 11.08 12.40 -23.94
N LYS A 340 9.89 13.02 -24.03
CA LYS A 340 9.21 13.76 -22.95
C LYS A 340 8.83 12.95 -21.69
N PHE A 341 8.99 11.63 -21.71
CA PHE A 341 8.67 10.73 -20.59
C PHE A 341 9.92 10.09 -19.96
N ALA A 342 11.10 10.38 -20.50
CA ALA A 342 12.38 10.05 -19.88
C ALA A 342 12.75 11.18 -18.90
N ASP A 343 11.97 11.36 -17.84
CA ASP A 343 12.13 12.42 -16.84
C ASP A 343 12.30 11.88 -15.40
N GLY A 344 12.61 10.58 -15.28
CA GLY A 344 12.81 9.91 -14.00
C GLY A 344 11.51 9.54 -13.26
N LYS A 345 10.33 9.93 -13.77
CA LYS A 345 9.02 9.58 -13.17
C LYS A 345 8.53 8.22 -13.62
N HIS A 346 7.54 7.71 -12.91
CA HIS A 346 6.89 6.44 -13.20
C HIS A 346 5.59 6.66 -13.97
N TYR A 347 5.47 6.01 -15.13
CA TYR A 347 4.30 6.06 -15.98
C TYR A 347 3.71 4.66 -16.12
N HIS A 348 2.40 4.56 -16.36
CA HIS A 348 1.86 3.34 -16.95
C HIS A 348 2.50 3.13 -18.32
N TRP A 349 3.08 1.96 -18.57
CA TRP A 349 3.71 1.67 -19.87
C TRP A 349 2.72 1.86 -21.03
N LYS A 350 1.47 1.40 -20.87
CA LYS A 350 0.39 1.62 -21.83
C LYS A 350 0.14 3.10 -22.14
N CYS A 351 0.24 3.98 -21.15
CA CYS A 351 0.09 5.42 -21.37
C CYS A 351 1.24 5.99 -22.20
N VAL A 352 2.48 5.50 -21.98
CA VAL A 352 3.64 5.90 -22.78
C VAL A 352 3.48 5.46 -24.23
N LEU A 353 3.10 4.21 -24.47
CA LEU A 353 2.80 3.68 -25.81
C LEU A 353 1.77 4.51 -26.56
N ASN A 354 0.69 4.93 -25.89
CA ASN A 354 -0.37 5.70 -26.53
C ASN A 354 0.01 7.17 -26.83
N ASN A 355 1.16 7.67 -26.34
CA ASN A 355 1.52 9.09 -26.40
C ASN A 355 2.89 9.36 -27.04
N LEU A 356 3.56 8.33 -27.55
CA LEU A 356 4.80 8.42 -28.32
C LEU A 356 4.57 7.96 -29.76
N ASN A 357 5.47 8.34 -30.67
CA ASN A 357 5.47 7.83 -32.04
C ASN A 357 6.01 6.39 -32.09
N SER A 358 5.64 5.66 -33.14
CA SER A 358 5.99 4.24 -33.31
C SER A 358 7.50 4.00 -33.34
N GLU A 359 8.28 4.89 -33.96
CA GLU A 359 9.74 4.76 -34.04
C GLU A 359 10.39 4.78 -32.64
N THR A 360 10.01 5.75 -31.80
CA THR A 360 10.52 5.85 -30.42
C THR A 360 10.11 4.63 -29.61
N ILE A 361 8.88 4.14 -29.80
CA ILE A 361 8.37 2.95 -29.11
C ILE A 361 9.21 1.72 -29.47
N GLU A 362 9.48 1.48 -30.75
CA GLU A 362 10.29 0.33 -31.17
C GLU A 362 11.72 0.42 -30.65
N GLN A 363 12.32 1.62 -30.63
CA GLN A 363 13.63 1.82 -30.00
C GLN A 363 13.61 1.48 -28.50
N ILE A 364 12.56 1.89 -27.77
CA ILE A 364 12.38 1.54 -26.35
C ILE A 364 12.20 0.02 -26.19
N LYS A 365 11.41 -0.65 -27.04
CA LYS A 365 11.23 -2.11 -26.95
C LYS A 365 12.52 -2.88 -27.21
N GLN A 366 13.38 -2.39 -28.09
CA GLN A 366 14.66 -3.04 -28.42
C GLN A 366 15.73 -2.81 -27.35
N LYS A 367 15.86 -1.58 -26.84
CA LYS A 367 17.00 -1.16 -25.98
C LYS A 367 16.61 -0.84 -24.53
N GLY A 368 15.33 -0.62 -24.27
CA GLY A 368 14.76 -0.16 -23.01
C GLY A 368 14.25 -1.27 -22.10
N ASN A 369 14.77 -2.50 -22.20
CA ASN A 369 14.28 -3.63 -21.38
C ASN A 369 14.31 -3.35 -19.88
N ARG A 370 15.23 -2.48 -19.43
CA ARG A 370 15.37 -2.05 -18.03
C ARG A 370 14.41 -0.92 -17.63
N ALA A 371 13.81 -0.23 -18.60
CA ALA A 371 12.89 0.88 -18.35
C ALA A 371 11.48 0.38 -17.98
N ILE A 372 11.11 -0.84 -18.41
CA ILE A 372 9.83 -1.47 -18.10
C ILE A 372 9.98 -2.35 -16.85
N LYS A 373 9.50 -1.84 -15.73
CA LYS A 373 9.67 -2.45 -14.40
C LYS A 373 8.43 -2.33 -13.54
N THR A 374 8.37 -3.09 -12.47
CA THR A 374 7.46 -2.90 -11.34
C THR A 374 8.27 -2.84 -10.05
N HIS A 375 7.62 -2.63 -8.91
CA HIS A 375 8.31 -2.44 -7.63
C HIS A 375 7.71 -3.35 -6.56
N ILE A 376 8.58 -3.91 -5.72
CA ILE A 376 8.21 -4.52 -4.46
C ILE A 376 7.75 -3.40 -3.51
N LEU A 377 6.73 -3.68 -2.72
CA LEU A 377 6.26 -2.78 -1.68
C LEU A 377 7.42 -2.39 -0.74
N TYR A 378 7.75 -1.10 -0.67
CA TYR A 378 8.83 -0.58 0.16
C TYR A 378 8.47 0.78 0.78
N TYR A 379 8.68 0.89 2.09
CA TYR A 379 8.53 2.11 2.86
C TYR A 379 9.87 2.52 3.48
N SER A 380 10.30 3.75 3.17
CA SER A 380 11.47 4.36 3.81
C SER A 380 11.15 4.86 5.21
N GLY A 381 12.16 4.87 6.08
CA GLY A 381 12.07 5.21 7.50
C GLY A 381 12.43 4.04 8.41
N PHE A 382 12.38 2.81 7.91
CA PHE A 382 12.71 1.59 8.66
C PHE A 382 14.16 1.13 8.52
N GLU A 383 15.01 1.82 7.75
CA GLU A 383 16.39 1.40 7.45
C GLU A 383 17.25 1.27 8.71
N GLY A 384 16.97 2.09 9.73
CA GLY A 384 17.60 1.99 11.05
C GLY A 384 17.27 0.68 11.78
N LEU A 385 16.09 0.11 11.54
CA LEU A 385 15.66 -1.18 12.10
C LEU A 385 16.22 -2.37 11.29
N PHE A 386 16.42 -2.22 9.97
CA PHE A 386 16.94 -3.30 9.11
C PHE A 386 18.33 -3.76 9.52
N LYS A 387 19.22 -2.83 9.89
CA LYS A 387 20.59 -3.17 10.32
C LYS A 387 20.60 -4.20 11.44
N LYS A 388 19.66 -4.09 12.39
CA LYS A 388 19.54 -5.03 13.52
C LYS A 388 19.04 -6.40 13.08
N ILE A 389 18.10 -6.46 12.13
CA ILE A 389 17.57 -7.71 11.59
C ILE A 389 18.66 -8.47 10.84
N ILE A 390 19.41 -7.75 9.99
CA ILE A 390 20.53 -8.31 9.24
C ILE A 390 21.58 -8.88 10.21
N LEU A 391 21.99 -8.09 11.21
CA LEU A 391 22.95 -8.55 12.24
C LEU A 391 22.43 -9.78 13.01
N GLY A 392 21.15 -9.79 13.38
CA GLY A 392 20.52 -10.93 14.05
C GLY A 392 20.52 -12.21 13.19
N GLN A 393 20.20 -12.08 11.90
CA GLN A 393 20.22 -13.18 10.94
C GLN A 393 21.65 -13.70 10.68
N GLU A 394 22.63 -12.80 10.60
CA GLU A 394 24.05 -13.15 10.47
C GLU A 394 24.54 -13.92 11.69
N ILE A 395 24.19 -13.49 12.91
CA ILE A 395 24.51 -14.19 14.16
C ILE A 395 23.88 -15.58 14.18
N ILE A 396 22.61 -15.73 13.80
CA ILE A 396 21.92 -17.04 13.74
C ILE A 396 22.62 -17.95 12.71
N THR A 397 23.00 -17.40 11.56
CA THR A 397 23.69 -18.15 10.50
C THR A 397 25.08 -18.61 10.97
N LEU A 398 25.82 -17.74 11.66
CA LEU A 398 27.09 -18.06 12.31
C LEU A 398 26.93 -19.17 13.34
N LYS A 399 25.92 -19.09 14.22
CA LYS A 399 25.62 -20.13 15.22
C LYS A 399 25.34 -21.48 14.55
N LYS A 400 24.56 -21.52 13.47
CA LYS A 400 24.32 -22.77 12.71
C LYS A 400 25.59 -23.34 12.10
N LYS A 401 26.48 -22.49 11.56
CA LYS A 401 27.79 -22.93 11.04
C LYS A 401 28.67 -23.49 12.16
N ILE A 402 28.72 -22.83 13.32
CA ILE A 402 29.47 -23.28 14.50
C ILE A 402 28.96 -24.66 14.95
N LEU A 403 27.65 -24.83 15.12
CA LEU A 403 27.06 -26.11 15.50
C LEU A 403 27.40 -27.24 14.51
N LYS A 404 27.41 -26.95 13.20
CA LYS A 404 27.81 -27.92 12.17
C LYS A 404 29.30 -28.29 12.29
N ILE A 405 30.16 -27.32 12.60
CA ILE A 405 31.59 -27.56 12.83
C ILE A 405 31.79 -28.42 14.09
N GLU A 406 31.08 -28.12 15.19
CA GLU A 406 31.12 -28.92 16.42
C GLU A 406 30.67 -30.37 16.17
N GLU A 407 29.64 -30.58 15.35
CA GLU A 407 29.18 -31.93 14.99
C GLU A 407 30.25 -32.70 14.18
N ILE A 408 30.95 -32.02 13.26
CA ILE A 408 32.07 -32.60 12.51
C ILE A 408 33.22 -32.97 13.46
N PHE A 409 33.59 -32.08 14.38
CA PHE A 409 34.63 -32.34 15.38
C PHE A 409 34.29 -33.54 16.26
N LYS A 410 33.04 -33.66 16.73
CA LYS A 410 32.59 -34.83 17.51
C LYS A 410 32.69 -36.13 16.72
N LYS A 411 32.41 -36.11 15.42
CA LYS A 411 32.57 -37.30 14.54
C LYS A 411 34.04 -37.69 14.36
N ILE A 412 34.93 -36.70 14.19
CA ILE A 412 36.38 -36.95 14.07
C ILE A 412 36.95 -37.54 15.35
N LEU A 413 36.55 -37.03 16.51
CA LEU A 413 37.01 -37.53 17.82
C LEU A 413 36.54 -38.96 18.07
N LYS A 414 35.26 -39.27 17.80
CA LYS A 414 34.73 -40.64 17.91
C LYS A 414 35.40 -41.63 16.94
N GLY A 415 35.73 -41.18 15.73
CA GLY A 415 36.42 -42.02 14.75
C GLY A 415 37.89 -42.32 15.08
N LYS A 416 38.49 -41.65 16.07
CA LYS A 416 39.83 -41.98 16.58
C LYS A 416 39.81 -43.04 17.67
N ASP A 417 38.76 -43.09 18.49
CA ASP A 417 38.63 -44.07 19.57
C ASP A 417 38.40 -45.50 19.05
N ASP A 418 37.76 -45.65 17.88
CA ASP A 418 37.53 -46.96 17.26
C ASP A 418 38.76 -47.51 16.48
N GLY A 419 39.85 -46.72 16.38
CA GLY A 419 41.05 -47.06 15.60
C GLY A 419 42.24 -47.61 16.39
N GLU A 420 42.23 -47.54 17.72
CA GLU A 420 43.34 -48.01 18.58
C GLU A 420 43.10 -49.40 19.21
N GLY A 421 42.01 -50.09 18.86
CA GLY A 421 41.63 -51.38 19.43
C GLY A 421 42.14 -52.67 18.74
N SER A 422 42.90 -52.58 17.64
CA SER A 422 43.29 -53.78 16.86
C SER A 422 44.78 -53.87 16.52
N SER A 423 45.64 -53.77 17.54
CA SER A 423 47.02 -54.28 17.41
C SER A 423 47.62 -54.77 18.74
N ALA A 424 46.95 -55.72 19.38
CA ALA A 424 47.59 -56.55 20.40
C ALA A 424 46.89 -57.92 20.49
N HIS A 425 47.31 -58.87 19.66
CA HIS A 425 47.58 -60.27 20.05
C HIS A 425 47.99 -61.10 18.82
N SER A 426 49.31 -61.22 18.64
CA SER A 426 49.92 -62.38 17.98
C SER A 426 51.24 -62.68 18.68
N SER A 427 51.13 -63.48 19.74
CA SER A 427 52.19 -64.33 20.31
C SER A 427 51.55 -65.36 21.22
#